data_AF-A0A1S3JM79-F1
#
_entry.id   AF-A0A1S3JM79-F1
#
_cell.length_a   1.000
_cell.length_b   1.000
_cell.length_c   1.000
_cell.angle_alpha   90.00
_cell.angle_beta   90.00
_cell.angle_gamma   90.00
#
_symmetry.space_group_name_H-M   'P 1'
#
loop_
_entity.id
_entity.type
_entity.pdbx_description
1 polymer ?
#
loop_
_entity_poly.entity_id
_entity_poly.type
_entity_poly.pdbx_seq_one_letter_code
_entity_poly.pdbx_strand_id
1 'polypeptide(L)'
;MTVNTTNPIYYLLSVEEGKQVVFKITEKYLFPAASIICHDGTQTTDPVVGNFSSHVEFHPVFSSGQNLLVVIQNVEGPRQFLMANFTSAPAGTNKHSTSADDTYQLQAPATNASMNATWLILPIPDSGGKDNIILSVVFLF
;
A
#
# COMPACT_ATOMS: atom_id res chain seq x y z
N MET A 1 -11.11 23.91 -22.35
CA MET A 1 -10.76 23.48 -20.98
C MET A 1 -11.60 22.25 -20.71
N THR A 2 -11.09 21.07 -21.02
CA THR A 2 -11.84 19.82 -20.88
C THR A 2 -11.68 19.38 -19.44
N VAL A 3 -12.69 19.62 -18.61
CA VAL A 3 -12.73 19.09 -17.25
C VAL A 3 -13.17 17.63 -17.39
N ASN A 4 -12.21 16.72 -17.42
CA ASN A 4 -12.50 15.30 -17.29
C ASN A 4 -12.90 15.03 -15.83
N THR A 5 -14.18 15.15 -15.53
CA THR A 5 -14.74 14.84 -14.21
C THR A 5 -15.15 13.38 -14.15
N THR A 6 -14.18 12.48 -14.11
CA THR A 6 -14.50 11.09 -13.74
C THR A 6 -14.42 11.00 -12.23
N ASN A 7 -15.57 10.80 -11.58
CA ASN A 7 -15.65 10.74 -10.13
C ASN A 7 -14.70 9.67 -9.58
N PRO A 8 -13.94 9.98 -8.52
CA PRO A 8 -13.09 8.99 -7.87
C PRO A 8 -13.94 7.85 -7.28
N ILE A 9 -13.38 6.64 -7.32
CA ILE A 9 -13.96 5.44 -6.73
C ILE A 9 -13.26 5.19 -5.39
N TYR A 10 -14.06 4.94 -4.35
CA TYR A 10 -13.56 4.75 -2.99
C TYR A 10 -13.83 3.34 -2.49
N TYR A 11 -12.82 2.70 -1.92
CA TYR A 11 -12.92 1.44 -1.19
C TYR A 11 -12.34 1.62 0.21
N LEU A 12 -13.16 1.44 1.23
CA LEU A 12 -12.68 1.35 2.61
C LEU A 12 -12.41 -0.11 2.95
N LEU A 13 -11.16 -0.45 3.19
CA LEU A 13 -10.74 -1.77 3.65
C LEU A 13 -10.59 -1.73 5.17
N SER A 14 -11.24 -2.67 5.85
CA SER A 14 -11.23 -2.74 7.32
C SER A 14 -10.95 -4.17 7.79
N VAL A 15 -10.12 -4.28 8.82
CA VAL A 15 -9.83 -5.54 9.52
C VAL A 15 -10.18 -5.42 11.00
N GLU A 16 -10.03 -6.51 11.75
CA GLU A 16 -10.26 -6.53 13.20
C GLU A 16 -9.35 -5.54 13.95
N GLU A 17 -9.81 -5.07 15.10
CA GLU A 17 -9.04 -4.20 16.00
C GLU A 17 -7.70 -4.85 16.39
N GLY A 18 -6.64 -4.03 16.49
CA GLY A 18 -5.27 -4.49 16.77
C GLY A 18 -4.56 -5.15 15.58
N LYS A 19 -5.19 -5.21 14.41
CA LYS A 19 -4.57 -5.66 13.15
C LYS A 19 -4.35 -4.50 12.19
N GLN A 20 -3.54 -4.77 11.18
CA GLN A 20 -3.29 -3.89 10.04
C GLN A 20 -3.77 -4.54 8.74
N VAL A 21 -4.14 -3.70 7.77
CA VAL A 21 -4.49 -4.08 6.41
C VAL A 21 -3.21 -4.28 5.60
N VAL A 22 -3.09 -5.43 4.95
CA VAL A 22 -2.09 -5.69 3.92
C VAL A 22 -2.81 -5.73 2.59
N PHE A 23 -2.61 -4.72 1.76
CA PHE A 23 -3.25 -4.58 0.45
C PHE A 23 -2.26 -4.91 -0.67
N LYS A 24 -2.66 -5.76 -1.60
CA LYS A 24 -1.83 -6.17 -2.74
C LYS A 24 -2.64 -6.19 -4.02
N ILE A 25 -2.15 -5.49 -5.01
CA ILE A 25 -2.66 -5.57 -6.38
C ILE A 25 -1.97 -6.73 -7.08
N THR A 26 -2.76 -7.66 -7.61
CA THR A 26 -2.28 -8.88 -8.28
C THR A 26 -2.24 -8.70 -9.78
N GLU A 27 -3.19 -7.98 -10.34
CA GLU A 27 -3.27 -7.70 -11.77
C GLU A 27 -3.99 -6.38 -12.00
N LYS A 28 -3.59 -5.66 -13.05
CA LYS A 28 -4.22 -4.39 -13.40
C LYS A 28 -4.19 -4.18 -14.91
N TYR A 29 -5.18 -3.45 -15.37
CA TYR A 29 -5.13 -2.74 -16.64
C TYR A 29 -5.86 -1.42 -16.44
N LEU A 30 -5.09 -0.33 -16.35
CA LEU A 30 -5.58 1.01 -16.04
C LEU A 30 -5.23 1.96 -17.18
N PHE A 31 -6.09 2.95 -17.42
CA PHE A 31 -5.81 3.99 -18.40
C PHE A 31 -4.56 4.80 -17.99
N PRO A 32 -3.74 5.33 -18.93
CA PRO A 32 -2.48 6.00 -18.58
C PRO A 32 -2.61 7.09 -17.49
N ALA A 33 -3.69 7.86 -17.50
CA ALA A 33 -3.94 8.92 -16.52
C ALA A 33 -4.51 8.43 -15.17
N ALA A 34 -4.93 7.17 -15.08
CA ALA A 34 -5.51 6.59 -13.87
C ALA A 34 -4.45 6.41 -12.76
N SER A 35 -4.88 6.64 -11.53
CA SER A 35 -4.05 6.47 -10.34
C SER A 35 -4.80 5.73 -9.23
N ILE A 36 -4.04 5.04 -8.39
CA ILE A 36 -4.51 4.39 -7.16
C ILE A 36 -3.74 5.01 -6.00
N ILE A 37 -4.48 5.61 -5.06
CA ILE A 37 -3.94 6.27 -3.89
C ILE A 37 -4.48 5.55 -2.65
N CYS A 38 -3.59 5.14 -1.75
CA CYS A 38 -3.91 4.47 -0.52
C CYS A 38 -3.63 5.40 0.66
N HIS A 39 -4.65 5.68 1.47
CA HIS A 39 -4.56 6.48 2.67
C HIS A 39 -4.67 5.60 3.91
N ASP A 40 -3.80 5.86 4.89
CA ASP A 40 -3.73 5.13 6.15
C ASP A 40 -4.77 5.64 7.15
N GLY A 41 -6.01 5.21 6.95
CA GLY A 41 -7.16 5.65 7.72
C GLY A 41 -8.47 5.48 6.95
N THR A 42 -9.39 6.40 7.16
CA THR A 42 -10.76 6.36 6.61
C THR A 42 -11.08 7.56 5.72
N GLN A 43 -10.18 8.54 5.63
CA GLN A 43 -10.38 9.82 4.96
C GLN A 43 -9.26 10.13 3.97
N THR A 44 -9.57 10.95 2.96
CA THR A 44 -8.58 11.41 1.98
C THR A 44 -7.56 12.40 2.54
N THR A 45 -7.80 12.92 3.74
CA THR A 45 -6.86 13.76 4.49
C THR A 45 -5.85 12.94 5.30
N ASP A 46 -6.09 11.64 5.45
CA ASP A 46 -5.17 10.75 6.16
C ASP A 46 -3.89 10.52 5.35
N PRO A 47 -2.76 10.17 6.01
CA PRO A 47 -1.47 10.04 5.34
C PRO A 47 -1.48 9.08 4.15
N VAL A 48 -0.83 9.47 3.06
CA VAL A 48 -0.70 8.60 1.87
C VAL A 48 0.42 7.59 2.12
N VAL A 49 0.08 6.31 2.00
CA VAL A 49 0.99 5.17 2.20
C VAL A 49 1.21 4.34 0.94
N GLY A 50 0.54 4.69 -0.15
CA GLY A 50 0.78 4.17 -1.49
C GLY A 50 0.20 5.10 -2.54
N ASN A 51 0.96 5.35 -3.60
CA ASN A 51 0.49 6.14 -4.74
C ASN A 51 1.07 5.54 -6.02
N PHE A 52 0.19 5.04 -6.87
CA PHE A 52 0.57 4.26 -8.03
C PHE A 52 -0.10 4.79 -9.28
N SER A 53 0.69 5.02 -10.32
CA SER A 53 0.17 5.27 -11.65
C SER A 53 -0.02 3.97 -12.43
N SER A 54 -0.76 4.07 -13.52
CA SER A 54 -0.98 3.00 -14.50
C SER A 54 0.28 2.24 -14.92
N HIS A 55 1.44 2.91 -15.01
CA HIS A 55 2.70 2.34 -15.52
C HIS A 55 3.71 1.93 -14.44
N VAL A 56 3.48 2.29 -13.18
CA VAL A 56 4.42 1.97 -12.08
C VAL A 56 4.15 0.56 -11.56
N GLU A 57 5.22 -0.18 -11.25
CA GLU A 57 5.09 -1.49 -10.61
C GLU A 57 4.47 -1.35 -9.22
N PHE A 58 3.50 -2.21 -8.92
CA PHE A 58 2.80 -2.17 -7.65
C PHE A 58 3.56 -2.97 -6.59
N HIS A 59 3.87 -2.32 -5.48
CA HIS A 59 4.31 -2.99 -4.26
C HIS A 59 3.13 -3.15 -3.29
N PRO A 60 3.19 -4.09 -2.34
CA PRO A 60 2.21 -4.16 -1.26
C PRO A 60 2.11 -2.84 -0.49
N VAL A 61 0.93 -2.54 0.01
CA VAL A 61 0.66 -1.41 0.91
C VAL A 61 0.29 -1.96 2.27
N PHE A 62 0.89 -1.39 3.31
CA PHE A 62 0.63 -1.73 4.70
C PHE A 62 0.08 -0.49 5.40
N SER A 63 -1.12 -0.61 6.00
CA SER A 63 -1.63 0.42 6.91
C SER A 63 -0.93 0.34 8.27
N SER A 64 -0.93 1.43 9.04
CA SER A 64 -0.47 1.42 10.43
C SER A 64 -1.55 0.92 11.39
N GLY A 65 -2.81 0.91 10.96
CA GLY A 65 -3.95 0.48 11.76
C GLY A 65 -4.99 -0.33 11.00
N GLN A 66 -6.18 -0.48 11.57
CA GLN A 66 -7.20 -1.40 11.09
C GLN A 66 -7.89 -0.98 9.77
N ASN A 67 -7.67 0.24 9.29
CA ASN A 67 -8.35 0.81 8.13
C ASN A 67 -7.35 1.26 7.07
N LEU A 68 -7.71 1.06 5.81
CA LEU A 68 -7.02 1.61 4.65
C LEU A 68 -8.08 2.10 3.66
N LEU A 69 -8.03 3.39 3.31
CA LEU A 69 -8.86 3.96 2.27
C LEU A 69 -8.12 3.88 0.94
N VAL A 70 -8.69 3.19 -0.04
CA VAL A 70 -8.18 3.12 -1.42
C VAL A 70 -9.04 4.01 -2.31
N VAL A 71 -8.39 4.94 -3.00
CA VAL A 71 -9.00 5.90 -3.92
C VAL A 71 -8.47 5.64 -5.32
N ILE A 72 -9.37 5.40 -6.27
CA ILE A 72 -9.03 5.25 -7.68
C ILE A 72 -9.53 6.49 -8.43
N GLN A 73 -8.62 7.19 -9.12
CA GLN A 73 -8.91 8.45 -9.82
C GLN A 73 -8.67 8.31 -11.32
N ASN A 74 -9.27 9.21 -12.11
CA ASN A 74 -9.08 9.34 -13.56
C ASN A 74 -9.31 8.02 -14.34
N VAL A 75 -10.31 7.25 -13.92
CA VAL A 75 -10.68 5.97 -14.55
C VAL A 75 -11.42 6.24 -15.85
N GLU A 76 -10.70 6.43 -16.95
CA GLU A 76 -11.26 6.80 -18.26
C GLU A 76 -11.11 5.75 -19.35
N GLY A 77 -12.08 5.69 -20.27
CA GLY A 77 -12.00 4.84 -21.45
C GLY A 77 -12.52 3.41 -21.25
N PRO A 78 -12.74 2.68 -22.35
CA PRO A 78 -13.31 1.35 -22.30
C PRO A 78 -12.29 0.31 -21.81
N ARG A 79 -12.74 -0.58 -20.92
CA ARG A 79 -12.00 -1.76 -20.40
C ARG A 79 -10.84 -1.40 -19.49
N GLN A 80 -11.13 -1.15 -18.22
CA GLN A 80 -10.14 -1.11 -17.15
C GLN A 80 -10.49 -2.17 -16.11
N PHE A 81 -9.49 -2.76 -15.48
CA PHE A 81 -9.71 -3.65 -14.36
C PHE A 81 -8.59 -3.52 -13.33
N LEU A 82 -8.97 -3.83 -12.09
CA LEU A 82 -8.05 -3.95 -10.97
C LEU A 82 -8.42 -5.24 -10.24
N MET A 83 -7.46 -6.15 -10.14
CA MET A 83 -7.56 -7.31 -9.27
C MET A 83 -6.63 -7.07 -8.09
N ALA A 84 -7.22 -7.08 -6.90
CA ALA A 84 -6.51 -6.86 -5.67
C ALA A 84 -7.05 -7.77 -4.58
N ASN A 85 -6.14 -8.16 -3.69
CA ASN A 85 -6.45 -8.90 -2.48
C ASN A 85 -6.04 -8.05 -1.28
N PHE A 86 -6.76 -8.17 -0.18
CA PHE A 86 -6.30 -7.67 1.10
C PHE A 86 -6.43 -8.74 2.18
N THR A 87 -5.53 -8.68 3.15
CA THR A 87 -5.52 -9.58 4.31
C THR A 87 -5.26 -8.77 5.59
N SER A 88 -5.45 -9.43 6.73
CA SER A 88 -5.09 -8.87 8.03
C SER A 88 -3.74 -9.42 8.49
N ALA A 89 -2.89 -8.56 9.04
CA ALA A 89 -1.70 -8.97 9.80
C ALA A 89 -1.73 -8.32 11.19
N PRO A 90 -1.00 -8.83 12.20
CA PRO A 90 -0.88 -8.10 13.46
C PRO A 90 -0.26 -6.71 13.21
N ALA A 91 -0.69 -5.70 13.97
CA ALA A 91 -0.19 -4.34 13.78
C ALA A 91 1.33 -4.25 13.99
N GLY A 92 2.02 -3.43 13.19
CA GLY A 92 3.47 -3.18 13.31
C GLY A 92 4.38 -4.23 12.68
N THR A 93 3.81 -5.30 12.12
CA THR A 93 4.55 -6.43 11.55
C THR A 93 4.99 -6.22 10.12
N ASN A 94 4.38 -5.26 9.43
CA ASN A 94 4.74 -4.89 8.07
C ASN A 94 4.78 -3.38 8.00
N LYS A 95 5.80 -2.82 7.34
CA LYS A 95 5.91 -1.38 7.17
C LYS A 95 6.59 -0.99 5.86
N HIS A 96 6.24 0.21 5.42
CA HIS A 96 6.97 0.94 4.39
C HIS A 96 7.96 1.89 5.06
N SER A 97 9.13 2.06 4.47
CA SER A 97 9.99 3.22 4.73
C SER A 97 10.35 3.86 3.40
N THR A 98 10.53 5.17 3.42
CA THR A 98 11.13 5.88 2.29
C THR A 98 12.64 5.93 2.52
N SER A 99 13.47 6.01 1.47
CA SER A 99 14.93 5.95 1.63
C SER A 99 15.57 7.17 2.33
N ALA A 100 14.80 7.96 3.07
CA ALA A 100 15.28 8.93 4.06
C ALA A 100 15.38 8.31 5.48
N ASP A 101 14.82 7.13 5.70
CA ASP A 101 14.84 6.43 6.97
C ASP A 101 16.07 5.50 7.06
N ASP A 102 17.04 5.84 7.89
CA ASP A 102 18.31 5.09 8.03
C ASP A 102 18.19 3.82 8.92
N THR A 103 17.12 3.70 9.71
CA THR A 103 16.90 2.55 10.61
C THR A 103 15.40 2.25 10.79
N TYR A 104 15.03 0.97 10.87
CA TYR A 104 13.67 0.55 11.22
C TYR A 104 13.65 -0.59 12.24
N GLN A 105 12.67 -0.58 13.15
CA GLN A 105 12.43 -1.64 14.14
C GLN A 105 11.15 -2.40 13.81
N LEU A 106 11.28 -3.67 13.43
CA LEU A 106 10.17 -4.62 13.40
C LEU A 106 9.97 -5.16 14.81
N GLN A 107 8.79 -4.96 15.39
CA GLN A 107 8.45 -5.52 16.68
C GLN A 107 7.67 -6.81 16.49
N ALA A 108 8.22 -7.91 17.00
CA ALA A 108 7.45 -9.15 17.11
C ALA A 108 6.33 -8.97 18.14
N PRO A 109 5.16 -9.60 17.95
CA PRO A 109 4.08 -9.56 18.92
C PRO A 109 4.59 -10.10 20.26
N ALA A 110 3.98 -9.65 21.36
CA ALA A 110 4.33 -10.09 22.71
C ALA A 110 4.04 -11.60 22.98
N THR A 111 3.61 -12.34 21.96
CA THR A 111 3.33 -13.77 22.01
C THR A 111 4.51 -14.54 21.40
N ASN A 112 4.88 -15.69 21.98
CA ASN A 112 5.93 -16.59 21.47
C ASN A 112 5.53 -17.30 20.16
N ALA A 113 4.76 -16.63 19.30
CA ALA A 113 4.32 -17.16 18.03
C ALA A 113 5.32 -16.77 16.94
N SER A 114 5.73 -17.74 16.12
CA SER A 114 6.52 -17.46 14.92
C SER A 114 5.80 -16.46 14.03
N MET A 115 6.53 -15.49 13.50
CA MET A 115 5.96 -14.41 12.70
C MET A 115 6.79 -14.13 11.46
N ASN A 116 6.09 -13.91 10.35
CA ASN A 116 6.65 -13.29 9.16
C ASN A 116 6.36 -11.79 9.19
N ALA A 117 7.44 -11.00 9.15
CA ALA A 117 7.39 -9.56 9.14
C ALA A 117 8.01 -9.05 7.82
N THR A 118 7.39 -8.05 7.19
CA THR A 118 7.87 -7.50 5.91
C THR A 118 8.21 -6.04 6.03
N TRP A 119 9.44 -5.68 5.71
CA TRP A 119 9.86 -4.31 5.56
C TRP A 119 10.08 -4.00 4.08
N LEU A 120 9.31 -3.04 3.57
CA LEU A 120 9.43 -2.54 2.21
C LEU A 120 10.15 -1.19 2.21
N ILE A 121 11.31 -1.14 1.56
CA ILE A 121 12.11 0.08 1.41
C ILE A 121 11.86 0.64 0.01
N LEU A 122 11.27 1.82 -0.04
CA LEU A 122 10.98 2.55 -1.27
C LEU A 122 12.08 3.59 -1.53
N PRO A 123 12.86 3.46 -2.63
CA PRO A 123 13.90 4.43 -2.96
C PRO A 123 13.30 5.79 -3.36
N ILE A 124 14.01 6.88 -3.02
CA ILE A 124 13.66 8.23 -3.46
C ILE A 124 13.70 8.29 -5.02
N PRO A 125 12.64 8.82 -5.67
CA PRO A 125 12.49 8.87 -7.13
C PRO A 125 13.67 9.53 -7.89
N ASP A 126 14.46 10.38 -7.25
CA ASP A 126 15.49 11.20 -7.90
C ASP A 126 16.82 10.49 -8.19
N SER A 127 16.96 9.20 -7.86
CA SER A 127 18.26 8.49 -7.91
C SER A 127 18.48 7.55 -9.11
N GLY A 128 17.68 7.66 -10.17
CA GLY A 128 17.94 6.96 -11.43
C GLY A 128 17.51 5.49 -11.45
N GLY A 129 16.29 5.19 -10.99
CA GLY A 129 15.67 3.88 -11.15
C GLY A 129 16.31 2.81 -10.28
N LYS A 130 16.26 2.99 -8.96
CA LYS A 130 16.58 1.91 -8.03
C LYS A 130 15.32 1.08 -7.80
N ASP A 131 15.47 -0.24 -7.89
CA ASP A 131 14.41 -1.18 -7.60
C ASP A 131 13.96 -1.09 -6.14
N ASN A 132 12.69 -1.37 -5.87
CA ASN A 132 12.19 -1.50 -4.51
C ASN A 132 12.90 -2.66 -3.80
N ILE A 133 13.34 -2.46 -2.55
CA ILE A 133 13.94 -3.53 -1.76
C ILE A 133 12.90 -4.06 -0.78
N ILE A 134 12.56 -5.36 -0.90
CA ILE A 134 11.69 -6.05 0.04
C ILE A 134 12.53 -6.94 0.94
N LEU A 135 12.54 -6.63 2.23
CA LEU A 135 13.17 -7.46 3.27
C LEU A 135 12.07 -8.19 4.04
N SER A 136 12.01 -9.51 3.86
CA SER A 136 11.16 -10.39 4.68
C SER A 136 11.99 -11.02 5.78
N VAL A 137 11.60 -10.79 7.03
CA VAL A 137 12.26 -11.32 8.22
C VAL A 137 11.31 -12.32 8.89
N VAL A 138 11.81 -13.52 9.15
CA VAL A 138 11.09 -14.55 9.90
C VAL A 138 11.64 -14.57 11.32
N PHE A 139 10.80 -14.25 12.30
CA PHE A 139 11.14 -14.39 13.71
C PHE A 139 10.78 -15.81 14.16
N LEU A 140 11.80 -16.57 14.55
CA LEU A 140 11.67 -17.89 15.15
C LEU A 140 11.94 -17.75 16.66
N PHE A 141 10.99 -18.21 17.47
CA PHE A 141 11.06 -18.23 18.94
C PHE A 141 11.19 -19.66 19.44
#